data_AF-A0A5E6W1T4-F1
#
_entry.id   AF-A0A5E6W1T4-F1
#
_cell.length_a   1.000
_cell.length_b   1.000
_cell.length_c   1.000
_cell.angle_alpha   90.00
_cell.angle_beta   90.00
_cell.angle_gamma   90.00
#
_symmetry.space_group_name_H-M   'P 1'
#
loop_
_entity.id
_entity.type
_entity.pdbx_description
1 polymer ?
#
loop_
_entity_poly.entity_id
_entity_poly.type
_entity_poly.pdbx_seq_one_letter_code
_entity_poly.pdbx_strand_id
1 'polypeptide(L)'
;MKFAKISQKLALWAGSPKTFMGALILIALWGLSGPIFSYNDTWQLIINTSTTIITFLMVFLIQNTQNRDTDILHLKIDELLRVNKEAQNAMLGLEALDLKQLEALRKHYRAMGEDEVHSLAGLVTQGKHKQNFNDC
;
A
#
# COMPACT_ATOMS: atom_id res chain seq x y z
N MET A 1 -24.47 9.10 -4.55
CA MET A 1 -23.89 8.38 -5.73
C MET A 1 -23.04 9.25 -6.68
N LYS A 2 -23.31 10.57 -6.87
CA LYS A 2 -22.56 11.40 -7.84
C LYS A 2 -21.12 11.75 -7.39
N PHE A 3 -20.92 12.17 -6.14
CA PHE A 3 -19.60 12.53 -5.59
C PHE A 3 -18.61 11.37 -5.63
N ALA A 4 -19.00 10.19 -5.14
CA ALA A 4 -18.12 9.02 -5.10
C ALA A 4 -17.59 8.58 -6.48
N LYS A 5 -18.40 8.73 -7.55
CA LYS A 5 -17.98 8.44 -8.93
C LYS A 5 -16.99 9.49 -9.46
N ILE A 6 -17.19 10.76 -9.10
CA ILE A 6 -16.29 11.86 -9.47
C ILE A 6 -14.95 11.68 -8.75
N SER A 7 -14.98 11.43 -7.44
CA SER A 7 -13.78 11.18 -6.64
C SER A 7 -12.99 9.97 -7.14
N GLN A 8 -13.64 8.86 -7.51
CA GLN A 8 -12.97 7.69 -8.10
C GLN A 8 -12.32 8.01 -9.46
N LYS A 9 -13.03 8.73 -10.34
CA LYS A 9 -12.45 9.15 -11.63
C LYS A 9 -11.27 10.08 -11.43
N LEU A 10 -11.36 11.04 -10.49
CA LEU A 10 -10.27 11.95 -10.16
C LEU A 10 -9.08 11.20 -9.57
N ALA A 11 -9.29 10.23 -8.68
CA ALA A 11 -8.21 9.41 -8.12
C ALA A 11 -7.52 8.55 -9.20
N LEU A 12 -8.29 7.92 -10.10
CA LEU A 12 -7.77 7.16 -11.23
C LEU A 12 -6.99 8.03 -12.21
N TRP A 13 -7.47 9.24 -12.47
CA TRP A 13 -6.75 10.21 -13.29
C TRP A 13 -5.49 10.72 -12.59
N ALA A 14 -5.55 11.07 -11.31
CA ALA A 14 -4.40 11.55 -10.55
C ALA A 14 -3.28 10.51 -10.45
N GLY A 15 -3.61 9.21 -10.43
CA GLY A 15 -2.64 8.11 -10.41
C GLY A 15 -2.11 7.68 -11.79
N SER A 16 -2.58 8.26 -12.90
CA SER A 16 -2.17 7.81 -14.23
C SER A 16 -0.76 8.33 -14.63
N PRO A 17 0.04 7.55 -15.37
CA PRO A 17 1.37 8.01 -15.82
C PRO A 17 1.30 9.25 -16.74
N LYS A 18 0.21 9.40 -17.50
CA LYS A 18 0.03 10.50 -18.46
C LYS A 18 -0.23 11.84 -17.77
N THR A 19 -1.00 11.83 -16.68
CA THR A 19 -1.28 13.02 -15.87
C THR A 19 -0.05 13.44 -15.08
N PHE A 20 0.76 12.49 -14.59
CA PHE A 20 2.05 12.78 -13.97
C PHE A 20 3.00 13.50 -14.94
N MET A 21 3.09 13.03 -16.19
CA MET A 21 3.89 13.70 -17.23
C MET A 21 3.37 15.12 -17.51
N GLY A 22 2.05 15.30 -17.60
CA GLY A 22 1.44 16.63 -17.76
C GLY A 22 1.73 17.57 -16.60
N ALA A 23 1.68 17.07 -15.37
CA ALA A 23 2.02 17.84 -14.17
C ALA A 23 3.50 18.27 -14.17
N LEU A 24 4.42 17.38 -14.57
CA LEU A 24 5.83 17.72 -14.70
C LEU A 24 6.07 18.83 -15.74
N ILE A 25 5.43 18.74 -16.91
CA ILE A 25 5.53 19.79 -17.93
C ILE A 25 4.99 21.12 -17.40
N LEU A 26 3.88 21.09 -16.68
CA LEU A 26 3.26 22.29 -16.11
C LEU A 26 4.16 22.93 -15.04
N ILE A 27 4.78 22.12 -14.17
CA ILE A 27 5.77 22.58 -13.18
C ILE A 27 7.00 23.18 -13.88
N ALA A 28 7.49 22.55 -14.95
CA ALA A 28 8.62 23.06 -15.72
C ALA A 28 8.30 24.42 -16.37
N LEU A 29 7.13 24.55 -17.00
CA LEU A 29 6.64 25.81 -17.57
C LEU A 29 6.48 26.90 -16.50
N TRP A 30 5.99 26.55 -15.32
CA TRP A 30 5.89 27.47 -14.19
C TRP A 30 7.28 27.92 -13.71
N GLY A 31 8.23 27.00 -13.56
CA GLY A 31 9.62 27.32 -13.22
C GLY A 31 10.27 28.27 -14.23
N LEU A 32 10.01 28.06 -15.52
CA LEU A 32 10.49 28.90 -16.62
C LEU A 32 9.83 30.28 -16.67
N SER A 33 8.64 30.48 -16.06
CA SER A 33 8.03 31.80 -15.95
C SER A 33 8.67 32.64 -14.84
N GLY A 34 9.35 32.02 -13.87
CA GLY A 34 9.99 32.69 -12.73
C GLY A 34 10.93 33.85 -13.08
N PRO A 35 11.84 33.73 -14.07
CA PRO A 35 12.72 34.81 -14.51
C PRO A 35 11.98 36.04 -15.06
N ILE A 36 10.80 35.85 -15.67
CA ILE A 36 9.98 36.95 -16.20
C ILE A 36 9.36 37.77 -15.06
N PHE A 37 9.04 37.11 -13.94
CA PHE A 37 8.43 37.71 -12.75
C PHE A 37 9.44 38.02 -11.63
N SER A 38 10.75 37.94 -11.92
CA SER A 38 11.84 38.16 -10.97
C SER A 38 11.74 37.32 -9.69
N TYR A 39 11.10 36.14 -9.75
CA TYR A 39 10.81 35.29 -8.59
C TYR A 39 10.16 36.03 -7.41
N ASN A 40 9.26 36.98 -7.71
CA ASN A 40 8.61 37.80 -6.69
C ASN A 40 7.74 37.00 -5.71
N ASP A 41 7.35 37.63 -4.60
CA ASP A 41 6.55 37.00 -3.55
C ASP A 41 5.21 36.46 -4.07
N THR A 42 4.60 37.12 -5.05
CA THR A 42 3.34 36.66 -5.67
C THR A 42 3.52 35.37 -6.46
N TRP A 43 4.62 35.23 -7.20
CA TRP A 43 4.94 34.03 -7.96
C TRP A 43 5.15 32.81 -7.05
N GLN A 44 5.82 33.00 -5.90
CA GLN A 44 6.00 31.95 -4.88
C GLN A 44 4.71 31.65 -4.12
N LEU A 45 3.92 32.68 -3.78
CA LEU A 45 2.68 32.52 -3.04
C LEU A 45 1.67 31.66 -3.81
N ILE A 46 1.52 31.90 -5.12
CA ILE A 46 0.58 31.16 -5.96
C ILE A 46 0.89 29.66 -5.91
N ILE A 47 2.14 29.24 -6.11
CA ILE A 47 2.47 27.80 -6.16
C ILE A 47 2.34 27.14 -4.78
N ASN A 48 2.73 27.83 -3.71
CA ASN A 48 2.67 27.34 -2.34
C ASN A 48 1.21 27.16 -1.89
N THR A 49 0.39 28.19 -2.06
CA THR A 49 -1.04 28.14 -1.72
C THR A 49 -1.77 27.10 -2.57
N SER A 50 -1.51 27.03 -3.88
CA SER A 50 -2.17 26.07 -4.77
C SER A 50 -1.84 24.62 -4.39
N THR A 51 -0.57 24.32 -4.13
CA THR A 51 -0.12 22.98 -3.73
C THR A 51 -0.74 22.56 -2.40
N THR A 52 -0.88 23.49 -1.46
CA THR A 52 -1.53 23.25 -0.17
C THR A 52 -2.98 22.85 -0.35
N ILE A 53 -3.75 23.59 -1.16
CA ILE A 53 -5.16 23.27 -1.46
C ILE A 53 -5.28 21.89 -2.12
N ILE A 54 -4.46 21.63 -3.15
CA ILE A 54 -4.46 20.34 -3.85
C ILE A 54 -4.14 19.20 -2.88
N THR A 55 -3.17 19.38 -2.00
CA THR A 55 -2.79 18.37 -1.00
C THR A 55 -3.93 18.11 -0.03
N PHE A 56 -4.59 19.15 0.49
CA PHE A 56 -5.77 18.99 1.34
C PHE A 56 -6.87 18.20 0.65
N LEU A 57 -7.20 18.54 -0.60
CA LEU A 57 -8.19 17.81 -1.40
C LEU A 57 -7.75 16.35 -1.64
N MET A 58 -6.47 16.12 -1.91
CA MET A 58 -5.92 14.78 -2.12
C MET A 58 -6.07 13.90 -0.87
N VAL A 59 -5.84 14.46 0.31
CA VAL A 59 -6.06 13.74 1.59
C VAL A 59 -7.52 13.28 1.69
N PHE A 60 -8.50 14.14 1.40
CA PHE A 60 -9.90 13.75 1.38
C PHE A 60 -10.22 12.69 0.31
N LEU A 61 -9.63 12.79 -0.88
CA LEU A 61 -9.80 11.81 -1.95
C LEU A 61 -9.23 10.44 -1.57
N ILE A 62 -8.04 10.43 -0.96
CA ILE A 62 -7.39 9.22 -0.46
C ILE A 62 -8.26 8.59 0.64
N GLN A 63 -8.70 9.37 1.63
CA GLN A 63 -9.57 8.87 2.71
C GLN A 63 -10.88 8.29 2.17
N ASN A 64 -11.52 8.96 1.20
CA ASN A 64 -12.74 8.45 0.58
C ASN A 64 -12.52 7.17 -0.24
N THR A 65 -11.36 7.04 -0.89
CA THR A 65 -11.01 5.83 -1.66
C THR A 65 -10.68 4.68 -0.71
N GLN A 66 -9.86 4.95 0.31
CA GLN A 66 -9.49 3.99 1.36
C GLN A 66 -10.72 3.48 2.12
N ASN A 67 -11.67 4.35 2.49
CA ASN A 67 -12.86 3.92 3.20
C ASN A 67 -13.71 2.92 2.38
N ARG A 68 -13.81 3.13 1.06
CA ARG A 68 -14.52 2.21 0.16
C ARG A 68 -13.74 0.92 -0.11
N ASP A 69 -12.42 0.99 -0.19
CA ASP A 69 -11.59 -0.20 -0.42
C ASP A 69 -11.61 -1.13 0.81
N THR A 70 -11.65 -0.56 2.03
CA THR A 70 -11.85 -1.32 3.27
C THR A 70 -13.20 -2.04 3.28
N ASP A 71 -14.29 -1.35 2.92
CA ASP A 71 -15.63 -1.96 2.84
C ASP A 71 -15.66 -3.14 1.85
N ILE A 72 -15.02 -2.99 0.68
CA ILE A 72 -14.93 -4.05 -0.34
C ILE A 72 -14.08 -5.23 0.16
N LEU A 73 -13.02 -4.97 0.91
CA LEU A 73 -12.15 -5.99 1.48
C LEU A 73 -12.91 -6.87 2.48
N HIS A 74 -13.69 -6.27 3.39
CA HIS A 74 -14.55 -7.02 4.31
C HIS A 74 -15.54 -7.91 3.57
N LEU A 75 -16.21 -7.38 2.54
CA LEU A 75 -17.21 -8.12 1.77
C LEU A 75 -16.61 -9.31 1.00
N LYS A 76 -15.36 -9.19 0.54
CA LYS A 76 -14.62 -10.30 -0.08
C LYS A 76 -14.25 -11.38 0.94
N ILE A 77 -13.86 -11.01 2.16
CA ILE A 77 -13.57 -11.96 3.24
C ILE A 77 -14.84 -12.72 3.62
N ASP A 78 -15.97 -12.01 3.76
CA ASP A 78 -17.26 -12.62 4.09
C ASP A 78 -17.69 -13.64 3.03
N GLU A 79 -17.49 -13.33 1.75
CA GLU A 79 -17.78 -14.26 0.67
C GLU A 79 -16.84 -15.49 0.71
N LEU A 80 -15.53 -15.32 0.93
CA LEU A 80 -14.58 -16.45 1.08
C LEU A 80 -14.93 -17.35 2.28
N LEU A 81 -15.33 -16.77 3.41
CA LEU A 81 -15.79 -17.52 4.58
C LEU A 81 -17.09 -18.28 4.27
N ARG A 82 -17.99 -17.69 3.47
CA ARG A 82 -19.24 -18.33 3.05
C ARG A 82 -19.02 -19.53 2.13
N VAL A 83 -18.03 -19.49 1.22
CA VAL A 83 -17.74 -20.63 0.34
C VAL A 83 -16.95 -21.73 1.06
N ASN A 84 -16.33 -21.43 2.21
CA ASN A 84 -15.53 -22.38 2.97
C ASN A 84 -16.23 -22.84 4.27
N LYS A 85 -17.02 -23.91 4.20
CA LYS A 85 -17.63 -24.57 5.37
C LYS A 85 -16.60 -25.07 6.42
N GLU A 86 -15.33 -25.26 6.07
CA GLU A 86 -14.27 -25.59 7.03
C GLU A 86 -13.70 -24.35 7.77
N ALA A 87 -13.76 -23.15 7.17
CA ALA A 87 -13.32 -21.91 7.82
C ALA A 87 -14.29 -21.42 8.91
N GLN A 88 -15.58 -21.79 8.80
CA GLN A 88 -16.59 -21.44 9.80
C GLN A 88 -16.28 -22.07 11.18
N ASN A 89 -15.72 -23.29 11.20
CA ASN A 89 -15.26 -23.93 12.44
C ASN A 89 -13.96 -23.33 12.99
N ALA A 90 -13.08 -22.80 12.13
CA ALA A 90 -11.86 -22.14 12.56
C ALA A 90 -12.10 -20.72 13.12
N MET A 91 -13.10 -19.99 12.60
CA MET A 91 -13.44 -18.63 13.04
C MET A 91 -14.34 -18.59 14.28
N LEU A 92 -15.27 -19.53 14.44
CA LEU A 92 -16.03 -19.73 15.69
C LEU A 92 -15.12 -20.09 16.89
N GLY A 93 -13.93 -20.64 16.62
CA GLY A 93 -12.91 -20.87 17.65
C GLY A 93 -12.17 -19.59 18.05
N LEU A 94 -11.96 -18.64 17.14
CA LEU A 94 -11.11 -17.45 17.40
C LEU A 94 -11.78 -16.40 18.31
N GLU A 95 -13.10 -16.25 18.26
CA GLU A 95 -13.83 -15.36 19.19
C GLU A 95 -14.02 -15.98 20.58
N ALA A 96 -13.88 -17.30 20.71
CA ALA A 96 -13.98 -18.04 21.97
C ALA A 96 -12.61 -18.36 22.61
N LEU A 97 -11.51 -17.99 21.96
CA LEU A 97 -10.16 -18.27 22.44
C LEU A 97 -9.67 -17.15 23.37
N ASP A 98 -9.51 -17.49 24.65
CA ASP A 98 -8.82 -16.66 25.65
C ASP A 98 -7.38 -16.32 25.19
N LEU A 99 -6.86 -15.16 25.62
CA LEU A 99 -5.56 -14.60 25.22
C LEU A 99 -4.41 -15.62 25.24
N LYS A 100 -4.43 -16.56 26.19
CA LYS A 100 -3.44 -17.63 26.34
C LYS A 100 -3.41 -18.60 25.15
N GLN A 101 -4.57 -18.90 24.58
CA GLN A 101 -4.68 -19.83 23.45
C GLN A 101 -4.27 -19.16 22.13
N LEU A 102 -4.54 -17.87 21.98
CA LEU A 102 -4.02 -17.07 20.86
C LEU A 102 -2.50 -16.99 20.89
N GLU A 103 -1.92 -16.85 22.08
CA GLU A 103 -0.47 -16.84 22.27
C GLU A 103 0.16 -18.22 22.00
N ALA A 104 -0.51 -19.31 22.38
CA ALA A 104 -0.10 -20.68 22.05
C ALA A 104 -0.12 -20.94 20.53
N LEU A 105 -1.16 -20.47 19.83
CA LEU A 105 -1.26 -20.59 18.38
C LEU A 105 -0.16 -19.78 17.68
N ARG A 106 0.08 -18.54 18.12
CA ARG A 106 1.17 -17.69 17.61
C ARG A 106 2.54 -18.33 17.81
N LYS A 107 2.74 -19.01 18.95
CA LYS A 107 3.97 -19.74 19.25
C LYS A 107 4.15 -20.95 18.34
N HIS A 108 3.07 -21.67 18.03
CA HIS A 108 3.11 -22.81 17.11
C HIS A 108 3.48 -22.39 15.68
N TYR A 109 2.88 -21.31 15.15
CA TYR A 109 3.24 -20.79 13.83
C TYR A 109 4.65 -20.21 13.75
N ARG A 110 5.14 -19.58 14.84
CA ARG A 110 6.54 -19.14 14.91
C ARG A 110 7.52 -20.30 14.86
N ALA A 111 7.24 -21.38 15.60
CA ALA A 111 8.09 -22.56 15.59
C ALA A 111 8.17 -23.20 14.19
N MET A 112 7.04 -23.31 13.49
CA MET A 112 7.03 -23.83 12.10
C MET A 112 7.83 -22.93 11.14
N GLY A 113 7.71 -21.61 11.27
CA GLY A 113 8.49 -20.68 10.45
C GLY A 113 9.99 -20.67 10.78
N GLU A 114 10.36 -20.87 12.05
CA GLU A 114 11.76 -21.01 12.47
C GLU A 114 12.39 -22.31 11.97
N ASP A 115 11.65 -23.43 12.00
CA ASP A 115 12.12 -24.72 11.45
C ASP A 115 12.32 -24.64 9.92
N GLU A 116 11.42 -23.95 9.21
CA GLU A 116 11.53 -23.75 7.76
C GLU A 116 12.71 -22.83 7.41
N VAL A 117 12.92 -21.75 8.18
CA VAL A 117 14.10 -20.87 8.04
C VAL A 117 15.40 -21.60 8.39
N HIS A 118 15.41 -22.50 9.37
CA HIS A 118 16.59 -23.28 9.74
C HIS A 118 16.93 -24.32 8.66
N SER A 119 15.91 -24.94 8.05
CA SER A 119 16.08 -25.85 6.91
C SER A 119 16.63 -25.12 5.67
N LEU A 120 16.15 -23.91 5.40
CA LEU A 120 16.64 -23.05 4.31
C LEU A 120 18.06 -22.54 4.58
N ALA A 121 18.38 -22.15 5.82
CA ALA A 121 19.71 -21.75 6.21
C ALA A 121 20.74 -22.91 6.07
N GLY A 122 20.33 -24.14 6.39
CA GLY A 122 21.11 -25.35 6.17
C GLY A 122 21.37 -25.64 4.67
N LEU A 123 20.38 -25.38 3.82
CA LEU A 123 20.53 -25.51 2.35
C LEU A 123 21.44 -24.42 1.77
N VAL A 124 21.38 -23.19 2.30
CA VAL A 124 22.26 -22.08 1.89
C VAL A 124 23.72 -22.33 2.31
N THR A 125 23.96 -22.94 3.47
CA THR A 125 25.32 -23.29 3.92
C THR A 125 25.91 -24.49 3.13
N GLN A 126 25.09 -25.48 2.77
CA GLN A 126 25.49 -26.59 1.89
C GLN A 126 25.77 -26.12 0.44
N GLY A 127 24.99 -25.15 -0.07
CA GLY A 127 25.21 -24.57 -1.41
C GLY A 127 26.53 -23.81 -1.54
N LYS A 128 27.00 -23.16 -0.46
CA LYS A 128 28.26 -22.40 -0.47
C LYS A 128 29.52 -23.29 -0.52
N HIS A 129 29.44 -24.55 -0.06
CA HIS A 129 30.58 -25.47 -0.09
C HIS A 129 30.83 -26.08 -1.49
N LYS A 130 29.83 -26.08 -2.38
CA LYS A 130 29.98 -26.65 -3.74
C LYS A 130 30.48 -25.65 -4.79
N GLN A 131 30.65 -24.38 -4.45
CA GLN A 131 31.05 -23.31 -5.37
C GLN A 131 32.50 -22.84 -5.22
N ASN A 132 33.34 -23.54 -4.45
CA ASN A 132 34.74 -23.16 -4.28
C ASN A 132 35.68 -24.36 -4.44
N PHE A 133 35.61 -25.03 -5.59
CA PHE A 133 36.68 -25.91 -6.09
C PHE A 133 36.49 -26.05 -7.61
N ASN A 134 37.09 -25.11 -8.35
CA ASN A 134 37.72 -25.32 -9.66
C ASN A 134 38.19 -23.94 -10.17
N ASP A 135 39.19 -23.40 -9.50
CA ASP A 135 40.25 -22.67 -10.20
C ASP A 135 41.27 -23.71 -10.69
N CYS A 136 41.77 -23.45 -11.90
CA CYS A 136 42.90 -24.01 -12.63
C CYS A 136 43.96 -24.79 -11.83
#